data_AF-A0A9W6WRI2-F1
#
_entry.id   AF-A0A9W6WRI2-F1
#
_cell.length_a   1.000
_cell.length_b   1.000
_cell.length_c   1.000
_cell.angle_alpha   90.00
_cell.angle_beta   90.00
_cell.angle_gamma   90.00
#
_symmetry.space_group_name_H-M   'P 1'
#
loop_
_entity.id
_entity.type
_entity.pdbx_description
1 polymer ?
#
loop_
_entity_poly.entity_id
_entity_poly.type
_entity_poly.pdbx_seq_one_letter_code
_entity_poly.pdbx_strand_id
1 'polypeptide(L)'
;MSDNGSEFINKKVESFFSDKSITHANAFVGDHTVLGKIDRFIRTIKARLTRMNDVVHFKKLTQKILNEAINNYNESYHSAIDATPNEMKGKVMFAEVEHNKQLAKQVQKDIPEGSIVRYRLKSSTFGKEGAKFSKTTYEVVGLDGLKMRLRSKNNHILFKPVNDLKIVKAEATKATIGKNQIWEVGKLLDHKELKSGKFKYLVKWKSYDEPSWEIQDNLRLVNKGKQSEVEAEYWESRGSQGD
;
A
#
# COMPACT_ATOMS: atom_id res chain seq x y z
N MET A 1 1.70 4.32 9.36
CA MET A 1 1.84 3.96 7.94
C MET A 1 2.80 4.92 7.28
N SER A 2 3.68 4.47 6.40
CA SER A 2 4.61 5.32 5.63
C SER A 2 4.78 4.79 4.20
N ASP A 3 5.60 5.47 3.40
CA ASP A 3 6.13 4.88 2.18
C ASP A 3 7.28 3.90 2.50
N ASN A 4 7.93 3.40 1.44
CA ASN A 4 9.10 2.53 1.54
C ASN A 4 10.44 3.30 1.55
N GLY A 5 10.44 4.56 2.02
CA GLY A 5 11.66 5.34 2.25
C GLY A 5 12.63 4.59 3.19
N SER A 6 13.93 4.68 2.90
CA SER A 6 14.98 3.97 3.67
C SER A 6 15.03 4.41 5.14
N GLU A 7 14.57 5.62 5.43
CA GLU A 7 14.38 6.19 6.75
C GLU A 7 13.32 5.44 7.59
N PHE A 8 12.34 4.78 6.96
CA PHE A 8 11.24 4.09 7.66
C PHE A 8 11.43 2.57 7.77
N ILE A 9 12.36 1.98 7.01
CA ILE A 9 12.54 0.52 6.89
C ILE A 9 13.90 0.02 7.39
N ASN A 10 14.68 0.88 8.06
CA ASN A 10 15.97 0.46 8.59
C ASN A 10 15.83 -0.28 9.93
N LYS A 11 16.86 -1.07 10.29
CA LYS A 11 16.88 -1.90 11.49
C LYS A 11 16.58 -1.12 12.78
N LYS A 12 17.04 0.14 12.90
CA LYS A 12 16.82 0.95 14.11
C LYS A 12 15.35 1.29 14.29
N VAL A 13 14.69 1.67 13.20
CA VAL A 13 13.26 2.00 13.19
C VAL A 13 12.39 0.76 13.36
N GLU A 14 12.74 -0.35 12.71
CA GLU A 14 12.05 -1.64 12.91
C GLU A 14 12.11 -2.10 14.38
N SER A 15 13.29 -2.01 15.02
CA SER A 15 13.45 -2.30 16.44
C SER A 15 12.57 -1.39 17.30
N PHE A 16 12.60 -0.08 17.04
CA PHE A 16 11.77 0.87 17.77
C PHE A 16 10.28 0.55 17.69
N PHE A 17 9.78 0.16 16.51
CA PHE A 17 8.38 -0.23 16.35
C PHE A 17 8.06 -1.51 17.12
N SER A 18 8.94 -2.51 17.09
CA SER A 18 8.78 -3.74 17.88
C SER A 18 8.74 -3.44 19.38
N ASP A 19 9.70 -2.67 19.89
CA ASP A 19 9.85 -2.31 21.31
C ASP A 19 8.65 -1.51 21.83
N LYS A 20 8.01 -0.72 20.96
CA LYS A 20 6.82 0.07 21.29
C LYS A 20 5.51 -0.61 20.92
N SER A 21 5.55 -1.88 20.48
CA SER A 21 4.37 -2.62 20.03
C SER A 21 3.57 -1.88 18.95
N ILE A 22 4.27 -1.12 18.09
CA ILE A 22 3.69 -0.38 16.98
C ILE A 22 3.70 -1.26 15.74
N THR A 23 2.51 -1.49 15.16
CA THR A 23 2.43 -2.14 13.85
C THR A 23 2.70 -1.11 12.76
N HIS A 24 3.87 -1.22 12.13
CA HIS A 24 4.20 -0.42 10.95
C HIS A 24 3.55 -1.03 9.71
N ALA A 25 2.97 -0.16 8.88
CA ALA A 25 2.32 -0.53 7.63
C ALA A 25 2.90 0.32 6.51
N ASN A 26 3.23 -0.30 5.38
CA ASN A 26 3.87 0.38 4.26
C ASN A 26 2.92 0.49 3.07
N ALA A 27 3.00 1.61 2.36
CA ALA A 27 2.35 1.72 1.06
C ALA A 27 3.04 0.78 0.04
N PHE A 28 2.28 0.21 -0.90
CA PHE A 28 2.87 -0.53 -2.00
C PHE A 28 3.78 0.38 -2.85
N VAL A 29 4.84 -0.20 -3.41
CA VAL A 29 5.78 0.56 -4.26
C VAL A 29 5.04 1.17 -5.45
N GLY A 30 5.13 2.50 -5.61
CA GLY A 30 4.48 3.25 -6.69
C GLY A 30 3.00 3.61 -6.44
N ASP A 31 2.49 3.33 -5.25
CA ASP A 31 1.13 3.64 -4.82
C ASP A 31 1.10 4.82 -3.84
N HIS A 32 1.22 6.03 -4.38
CA HIS A 32 1.20 7.26 -3.61
C HIS A 32 -0.19 7.62 -3.06
N THR A 33 -1.25 6.92 -3.49
CA THR A 33 -2.63 7.25 -3.09
C THR A 33 -2.91 6.95 -1.61
N VAL A 34 -2.17 5.98 -1.05
CA VAL A 34 -2.33 5.51 0.33
C VAL A 34 -1.94 6.59 1.35
N LEU A 35 -1.02 7.49 1.00
CA LEU A 35 -0.55 8.57 1.88
C LEU A 35 -1.28 9.90 1.65
N GLY A 36 -2.40 9.90 0.92
CA GLY A 36 -3.09 11.11 0.49
C GLY A 36 -3.52 12.06 1.61
N LYS A 37 -3.83 11.54 2.82
CA LYS A 37 -4.11 12.38 4.01
C LYS A 37 -2.89 13.21 4.41
N ILE A 38 -1.71 12.60 4.44
CA ILE A 38 -0.44 13.27 4.75
C ILE A 38 -0.06 14.25 3.64
N ASP A 39 -0.19 13.86 2.37
CA ASP A 39 0.11 14.75 1.24
C ASP A 39 -0.79 16.00 1.25
N ARG A 40 -2.08 15.82 1.57
CA ARG A 40 -3.02 16.94 1.71
C ARG A 40 -2.68 17.84 2.89
N PHE A 41 -2.29 17.25 4.03
CA PHE A 41 -1.81 18.01 5.18
C PHE A 41 -0.56 18.83 4.84
N ILE A 42 0.46 18.22 4.22
CA ILE A 42 1.68 18.90 3.78
C ILE A 42 1.34 20.07 2.86
N ARG A 43 0.45 19.88 1.89
CA ARG A 43 -0.01 20.96 1.01
C ARG A 43 -0.65 22.10 1.79
N THR A 44 -1.53 21.79 2.75
CA THR A 44 -2.19 22.81 3.57
C THR A 44 -1.19 23.58 4.44
N ILE A 45 -0.23 22.91 5.07
CA ILE A 45 0.81 23.57 5.88
C ILE A 45 1.68 24.46 4.99
N LYS A 46 2.11 23.99 3.81
CA LYS A 46 2.84 24.83 2.84
C LYS A 46 2.06 26.07 2.48
N ALA A 47 0.77 25.94 2.16
CA ALA A 47 -0.08 27.08 1.81
C ALA A 47 -0.28 28.07 2.98
N ARG A 48 -0.29 27.61 4.23
CA ARG A 48 -0.31 28.49 5.41
C ARG A 48 1.03 29.22 5.57
N LEU A 49 2.14 28.50 5.46
CA LEU A 49 3.49 29.07 5.54
C LEU A 49 3.74 30.12 4.44
N THR A 50 3.28 29.88 3.21
CA THR A 50 3.36 30.87 2.11
C THR A 50 2.62 32.14 2.50
N ARG A 51 1.36 32.04 2.95
CA ARG A 51 0.57 33.20 3.39
C ARG A 51 1.21 33.94 4.56
N MET A 52 1.76 33.22 5.54
CA MET A 52 2.50 33.83 6.64
C MET A 52 3.73 34.58 6.13
N ASN A 53 4.44 34.04 5.14
CA ASN A 53 5.59 34.69 4.54
C ASN A 53 5.22 35.93 3.71
N ASP A 54 4.05 35.93 3.09
CA ASP A 54 3.54 37.10 2.35
C ASP A 54 3.25 38.29 3.28
N VAL A 55 3.04 38.05 4.58
CA VAL A 55 2.76 39.08 5.59
C VAL A 55 3.99 39.42 6.43
N VAL A 56 4.68 38.40 6.94
CA VAL A 56 5.78 38.54 7.91
C VAL A 56 7.15 38.63 7.21
N HIS A 57 7.23 38.22 5.95
CA HIS A 57 8.45 38.25 5.12
C HIS A 57 9.67 37.62 5.81
N PHE A 58 9.49 36.45 6.40
CA PHE A 58 10.58 35.76 7.07
C PHE A 58 11.59 35.21 6.06
N LYS A 59 12.87 35.51 6.26
CA LYS A 59 13.95 35.04 5.36
C LYS A 59 14.26 33.55 5.51
N LYS A 60 13.93 32.95 6.65
CA LYS A 60 14.23 31.54 6.97
C LYS A 60 13.07 30.90 7.72
N LEU A 61 12.72 29.68 7.33
CA LEU A 61 11.79 28.84 8.09
C LEU A 61 12.46 28.39 9.39
N THR A 62 11.92 28.83 10.52
CA THR A 62 12.36 28.43 11.86
C THR A 62 11.35 27.48 12.49
N GLN A 63 11.77 26.74 13.53
CA GLN A 63 10.86 25.87 14.27
C GLN A 63 9.67 26.63 14.87
N LYS A 64 9.88 27.89 15.29
CA LYS A 64 8.81 28.76 15.81
C LYS A 64 7.72 28.99 14.76
N ILE A 65 8.11 29.41 13.56
CA ILE A 65 7.18 29.68 12.46
C ILE A 65 6.45 28.40 12.03
N LEU A 66 7.16 27.28 12.00
CA LEU A 66 6.56 25.98 11.71
C LEU A 66 5.51 25.60 12.76
N ASN A 67 5.84 25.77 14.05
CA ASN A 67 4.91 25.49 15.15
C ASN A 67 3.68 26.39 15.10
N GLU A 68 3.84 27.68 14.78
CA GLU A 68 2.72 28.61 14.60
C GLU A 68 1.79 28.15 13.48
N ALA A 69 2.33 27.73 12.33
CA ALA A 69 1.53 27.21 11.22
C ALA A 69 0.77 25.92 11.59
N ILE A 70 1.40 25.02 12.36
CA ILE A 70 0.81 23.77 12.83
C ILE A 70 -0.29 24.04 13.86
N ASN A 71 -0.03 24.89 14.85
CA ASN A 71 -1.02 25.25 15.88
C ASN A 71 -2.22 25.91 15.24
N ASN A 72 -1.98 26.88 14.35
CA ASN A 72 -3.05 27.51 13.59
C ASN A 72 -3.87 26.50 12.80
N TYR A 73 -3.27 25.47 12.20
CA TYR A 73 -4.02 24.39 11.55
C TYR A 73 -4.84 23.56 12.55
N ASN A 74 -4.25 23.14 13.66
CA ASN A 74 -4.88 22.26 14.63
C ASN A 74 -6.01 22.92 15.43
N GLU A 75 -6.00 24.26 15.50
CA GLU A 75 -7.01 25.09 16.18
C GLU A 75 -8.03 25.71 15.22
N SER A 76 -7.79 25.66 13.91
CA SER A 76 -8.75 26.16 12.93
C SER A 76 -9.94 25.20 12.81
N TYR A 77 -11.14 25.77 12.80
CA TYR A 77 -12.35 25.01 12.51
C TYR A 77 -12.36 24.52 11.05
N HIS A 78 -12.69 23.25 10.85
CA HIS A 78 -12.76 22.62 9.54
C HIS A 78 -14.19 22.19 9.23
N SER A 79 -14.82 22.88 8.27
CA SER A 79 -16.23 22.64 7.89
C SER A 79 -16.53 21.20 7.45
N ALA A 80 -15.57 20.50 6.87
CA ALA A 80 -15.76 19.11 6.42
C ALA A 80 -15.97 18.11 7.57
N ILE A 81 -15.54 18.46 8.79
CA ILE A 81 -15.66 17.59 9.98
C ILE A 81 -16.40 18.26 11.13
N ASP A 82 -16.90 19.48 10.92
CA ASP A 82 -17.59 20.31 11.91
C ASP A 82 -16.83 20.46 13.25
N ALA A 83 -15.50 20.49 13.18
CA ALA A 83 -14.62 20.53 14.35
C ALA A 83 -13.21 20.99 13.98
N THR A 84 -12.40 21.31 14.99
CA THR A 84 -10.95 21.46 14.87
C THR A 84 -10.24 20.11 14.94
N PRO A 85 -9.04 19.96 14.34
CA PRO A 85 -8.24 18.75 14.51
C PRO A 85 -7.93 18.39 15.98
N ASN A 86 -7.71 19.39 16.84
CA ASN A 86 -7.46 19.15 18.27
C ASN A 86 -8.68 18.54 18.98
N GLU A 87 -9.89 19.03 18.69
CA GLU A 87 -11.13 18.48 19.25
C GLU A 87 -11.41 17.03 18.80
N MET A 88 -10.86 16.64 17.65
CA MET A 88 -11.01 15.29 17.09
C MET A 88 -9.90 14.33 17.50
N LYS A 89 -8.93 14.77 18.31
CA LYS A 89 -7.84 13.91 18.79
C LYS A 89 -8.41 12.72 19.57
N GLY A 90 -8.05 11.51 19.13
CA GLY A 90 -8.50 10.25 19.74
C GLY A 90 -9.95 9.87 19.42
N LYS A 91 -10.69 10.67 18.66
CA LYS A 91 -12.05 10.35 18.23
C LYS A 91 -12.01 9.62 16.89
N VAL A 92 -12.83 8.57 16.78
CA VAL A 92 -13.02 7.84 15.52
C VAL A 92 -14.14 8.50 14.73
N MET A 93 -13.87 8.85 13.48
CA MET A 93 -14.91 9.33 12.56
C MET A 93 -15.66 8.14 11.96
N PHE A 94 -16.68 7.65 12.66
CA PHE A 94 -17.52 6.54 12.20
C PHE A 94 -18.15 6.82 10.82
N ALA A 95 -18.48 8.08 10.53
CA ALA A 95 -19.03 8.48 9.23
C ALA A 95 -18.08 8.15 8.05
N GLU A 96 -16.77 8.38 8.19
CA GLU A 96 -15.80 8.03 7.14
C GLU A 96 -15.68 6.51 6.97
N VAL A 97 -15.69 5.77 8.09
CA VAL A 97 -15.63 4.30 8.08
C VAL A 97 -16.86 3.72 7.38
N GLU A 98 -18.05 4.19 7.72
CA GLU A 98 -19.30 3.73 7.09
C GLU A 98 -19.38 4.11 5.62
N HIS A 99 -18.96 5.33 5.25
CA HIS A 99 -18.87 5.74 3.86
C HIS A 99 -17.95 4.80 3.05
N ASN A 100 -16.76 4.48 3.59
CA ASN A 100 -15.83 3.55 2.93
C ASN A 100 -16.40 2.13 2.79
N LYS A 101 -17.15 1.64 3.79
CA LYS A 101 -17.85 0.35 3.71
C LYS A 101 -18.93 0.35 2.64
N GLN A 102 -19.72 1.43 2.53
CA GLN A 102 -20.75 1.55 1.50
C GLN A 102 -20.14 1.61 0.10
N LEU A 103 -19.06 2.38 -0.08
CA LEU A 103 -18.30 2.41 -1.32
C LEU A 103 -17.77 1.03 -1.69
N ALA A 104 -17.18 0.29 -0.74
CA ALA A 104 -16.69 -1.06 -0.98
C ALA A 104 -17.82 -2.00 -1.46
N LYS A 105 -19.00 -1.95 -0.82
CA LYS A 105 -20.18 -2.73 -1.24
C LYS A 105 -20.65 -2.35 -2.64
N GLN A 106 -20.70 -1.06 -2.96
CA GLN A 106 -21.10 -0.57 -4.27
C GLN A 106 -20.11 -1.04 -5.35
N VAL A 107 -18.82 -0.90 -5.10
CA VAL A 107 -17.75 -1.38 -5.99
C VAL A 107 -17.90 -2.86 -6.29
N GLN A 108 -18.14 -3.69 -5.27
CA GLN A 108 -18.31 -5.13 -5.44
C GLN A 108 -19.57 -5.48 -6.24
N LYS A 109 -20.62 -4.64 -6.15
CA LYS A 109 -21.83 -4.77 -6.98
C LYS A 109 -21.58 -4.39 -8.44
N ASP A 110 -20.83 -3.31 -8.68
CA ASP A 110 -20.57 -2.79 -10.03
C ASP A 110 -19.56 -3.66 -10.81
N ILE A 111 -18.60 -4.26 -10.09
CA ILE A 111 -17.59 -5.17 -10.65
C ILE A 111 -17.56 -6.44 -9.78
N PRO A 112 -18.47 -7.40 -10.02
CA PRO A 112 -18.52 -8.64 -9.25
C PRO A 112 -17.30 -9.52 -9.50
N GLU A 113 -17.01 -10.39 -8.54
CA GLU A 113 -15.99 -11.44 -8.68
C GLU A 113 -16.29 -12.34 -9.89
N GLY A 114 -15.23 -12.78 -10.56
CA GLY A 114 -15.30 -13.48 -11.85
C GLY A 114 -15.37 -12.55 -13.08
N SER A 115 -15.60 -11.25 -12.90
CA SER A 115 -15.57 -10.29 -14.02
C SER A 115 -14.20 -10.25 -14.68
N ILE A 116 -14.16 -10.20 -16.02
CA ILE A 116 -12.90 -10.03 -16.75
C ILE A 116 -12.71 -8.56 -17.09
N VAL A 117 -11.53 -8.03 -16.75
CA VAL A 117 -11.21 -6.61 -16.85
C VAL A 117 -9.86 -6.34 -17.53
N ARG A 118 -9.73 -5.15 -18.09
CA ARG A 118 -8.45 -4.49 -18.40
C ARG A 118 -8.24 -3.32 -17.45
N TYR A 119 -6.99 -2.99 -17.15
CA TYR A 119 -6.68 -1.83 -16.32
C TYR A 119 -6.04 -0.71 -17.15
N ARG A 120 -6.26 0.54 -16.75
CA ARG A 120 -5.71 1.73 -17.38
C ARG A 120 -4.19 1.81 -17.15
N LEU A 121 -3.44 2.01 -18.23
CA LEU A 121 -2.00 2.25 -18.19
C LEU A 121 -1.75 3.74 -17.88
N LYS A 122 -0.75 4.01 -17.04
CA LYS A 122 -0.31 5.40 -16.78
C LYS A 122 0.28 5.97 -18.07
N SER A 123 -0.25 7.09 -18.55
CA SER A 123 0.36 7.85 -19.65
C SER A 123 1.60 8.57 -19.15
N SER A 124 2.59 8.78 -20.04
CA SER A 124 3.65 9.74 -19.78
C SER A 124 3.05 11.16 -19.71
N THR A 125 3.66 12.04 -18.91
CA THR A 125 3.20 13.42 -18.65
C THR A 125 2.99 14.24 -19.93
N PHE A 126 3.66 13.88 -21.02
CA PHE A 126 3.59 14.55 -22.32
C PHE A 126 3.07 13.64 -23.46
N GLY A 127 2.38 12.53 -23.11
CA GLY A 127 1.83 11.59 -24.09
C GLY A 127 0.51 12.06 -24.70
N LYS A 128 0.22 11.61 -25.94
CA LYS A 128 -1.07 11.85 -26.62
C LYS A 128 -2.26 11.52 -25.71
N GLU A 129 -3.29 12.38 -25.78
CA GLU A 129 -4.54 12.27 -25.04
C GLU A 129 -5.29 10.98 -25.40
N GLY A 130 -5.75 10.25 -24.37
CA GLY A 130 -6.52 9.03 -24.50
C GLY A 130 -6.16 7.97 -23.46
N ALA A 131 -7.17 7.39 -22.82
CA ALA A 131 -6.96 6.30 -21.86
C ALA A 131 -6.46 5.04 -22.58
N LYS A 132 -5.20 4.66 -22.33
CA LYS A 132 -4.63 3.40 -22.79
C LYS A 132 -4.93 2.31 -21.77
N PHE A 133 -5.32 1.13 -22.22
CA PHE A 133 -5.61 -0.02 -21.37
C PHE A 133 -4.59 -1.14 -21.59
N SER A 134 -4.44 -2.00 -20.58
CA SER A 134 -3.60 -3.19 -20.67
C SER A 134 -4.02 -4.08 -21.86
N LYS A 135 -3.03 -4.63 -22.56
CA LYS A 135 -3.29 -5.67 -23.58
C LYS A 135 -3.82 -6.94 -22.93
N THR A 136 -3.21 -7.31 -21.80
CA THR A 136 -3.63 -8.43 -20.95
C THR A 136 -4.96 -8.13 -20.25
N THR A 137 -5.77 -9.18 -20.16
CA THR A 137 -7.05 -9.27 -19.45
C THR A 137 -6.88 -10.10 -18.18
N TYR A 138 -7.56 -9.68 -17.11
CA TYR A 138 -7.45 -10.26 -15.79
C TYR A 138 -8.84 -10.58 -15.26
N GLU A 139 -8.95 -11.65 -14.47
CA GLU A 139 -10.12 -11.98 -13.68
C GLU A 139 -10.12 -11.21 -12.37
N VAL A 140 -11.28 -10.69 -11.97
CA VAL A 140 -11.50 -10.12 -10.65
C VAL A 140 -11.69 -11.26 -9.64
N VAL A 141 -10.81 -11.34 -8.64
CA VAL A 141 -10.82 -12.39 -7.62
C VAL A 141 -11.18 -11.88 -6.21
N GLY A 142 -11.57 -10.62 -6.12
CA GLY A 142 -12.01 -10.01 -4.87
C GLY A 142 -11.60 -8.55 -4.71
N LEU A 143 -11.88 -8.03 -3.52
CA LEU A 143 -11.61 -6.66 -3.11
C LEU A 143 -10.63 -6.67 -1.93
N ASP A 144 -9.60 -5.83 -1.99
CA ASP A 144 -8.70 -5.54 -0.88
C ASP A 144 -8.69 -4.03 -0.63
N GLY A 145 -9.29 -3.61 0.48
CA GLY A 145 -9.63 -2.21 0.73
C GLY A 145 -10.57 -1.65 -0.33
N LEU A 146 -10.12 -0.63 -1.06
CA LEU A 146 -10.85 -0.03 -2.21
C LEU A 146 -10.22 -0.38 -3.56
N LYS A 147 -9.40 -1.44 -3.59
CA LYS A 147 -8.71 -1.91 -4.80
C LYS A 147 -9.18 -3.31 -5.16
N MET A 148 -9.40 -3.53 -6.44
CA MET A 148 -9.73 -4.87 -6.91
C MET A 148 -8.43 -5.69 -6.99
N ARG A 149 -8.51 -6.91 -6.46
CA ARG A 149 -7.51 -7.95 -6.64
C ARG A 149 -7.77 -8.63 -7.97
N LEU A 150 -6.80 -8.54 -8.87
CA LEU A 150 -6.88 -9.03 -10.24
C LEU A 150 -5.92 -10.20 -10.43
N ARG A 151 -6.37 -11.26 -11.09
CA ARG A 151 -5.59 -12.47 -11.39
C ARG A 151 -5.50 -12.70 -12.90
N SER A 152 -4.29 -12.91 -13.41
CA SER A 152 -4.09 -13.34 -14.80
C SER A 152 -4.22 -14.86 -14.95
N LYS A 153 -4.22 -15.36 -16.19
CA LYS A 153 -4.25 -16.83 -16.46
C LYS A 153 -3.05 -17.60 -15.91
N ASN A 154 -1.92 -16.93 -15.67
CA ASN A 154 -0.72 -17.48 -15.03
C ASN A 154 -0.62 -17.10 -13.54
N ASN A 155 -1.76 -16.93 -12.86
CA ASN A 155 -1.94 -16.50 -11.46
C ASN A 155 -1.00 -15.39 -10.98
N HIS A 156 -0.69 -14.41 -11.85
CA HIS A 156 -0.03 -13.17 -11.43
C HIS A 156 -1.09 -12.24 -10.84
N ILE A 157 -0.79 -11.66 -9.67
CA ILE A 157 -1.74 -10.85 -8.90
C ILE A 157 -1.39 -9.36 -9.02
N LEU A 158 -2.42 -8.55 -9.26
CA LEU A 158 -2.34 -7.10 -9.29
C LEU A 158 -3.43 -6.47 -8.43
N PHE A 159 -3.10 -5.37 -7.79
CA PHE A 159 -4.07 -4.52 -7.10
C PHE A 159 -4.26 -3.24 -7.91
N LYS A 160 -5.49 -2.96 -8.34
CA LYS A 160 -5.81 -1.77 -9.15
C LYS A 160 -7.03 -1.02 -8.62
N PRO A 161 -7.03 0.32 -8.67
CA PRO A 161 -8.21 1.10 -8.34
C PRO A 161 -9.36 0.77 -9.29
N VAL A 162 -10.58 0.82 -8.76
CA VAL A 162 -11.82 0.52 -9.50
C VAL A 162 -11.97 1.41 -10.74
N ASN A 163 -11.66 2.70 -10.59
CA ASN A 163 -11.77 3.70 -11.67
C ASN A 163 -10.82 3.45 -12.84
N ASP A 164 -9.80 2.62 -12.65
CA ASP A 164 -8.86 2.23 -13.70
C ASP A 164 -9.31 0.97 -14.44
N LEU A 165 -10.40 0.32 -14.02
CA LEU A 165 -10.86 -0.94 -14.59
C LEU A 165 -11.89 -0.73 -15.69
N LYS A 166 -11.84 -1.62 -16.67
CA LYS A 166 -12.83 -1.72 -17.72
C LYS A 166 -13.20 -3.18 -17.93
N ILE A 167 -14.46 -3.52 -17.67
CA ILE A 167 -15.00 -4.87 -17.94
C ILE A 167 -14.95 -5.14 -19.45
N VAL A 168 -14.57 -6.36 -19.80
CA VAL A 168 -14.48 -6.84 -21.18
C VAL A 168 -15.10 -8.23 -21.30
N LYS A 169 -15.67 -8.52 -22.47
CA LYS A 169 -16.16 -9.86 -22.83
C LYS A 169 -15.02 -10.64 -23.48
N ALA A 170 -14.10 -11.17 -22.68
CA ALA A 170 -12.96 -11.97 -23.12
C ALA A 170 -12.54 -12.91 -22.00
N GLU A 171 -11.69 -13.90 -22.30
CA GLU A 171 -11.05 -14.71 -21.25
C GLU A 171 -9.86 -13.98 -20.62
N ALA A 172 -9.48 -14.37 -19.40
CA ALA A 172 -8.22 -13.96 -18.80
C ALA A 172 -7.03 -14.47 -19.63
N THR A 173 -6.03 -13.61 -19.82
CA THR A 173 -4.84 -13.92 -20.63
C THR A 173 -3.60 -13.99 -19.74
N LYS A 174 -2.51 -14.56 -20.27
CA LYS A 174 -1.23 -14.61 -19.55
C LYS A 174 -0.65 -13.19 -19.48
N ALA A 175 -0.20 -12.79 -18.30
CA ALA A 175 0.46 -11.51 -18.12
C ALA A 175 1.93 -11.59 -18.55
N THR A 176 2.42 -10.56 -19.23
CA THR A 176 3.86 -10.38 -19.46
C THR A 176 4.54 -10.01 -18.14
N ILE A 177 5.55 -10.77 -17.77
CA ILE A 177 6.23 -10.66 -16.49
C ILE A 177 7.31 -9.58 -16.57
N GLY A 178 7.27 -8.61 -15.65
CA GLY A 178 8.26 -7.54 -15.52
C GLY A 178 8.81 -7.46 -14.09
N LYS A 179 9.81 -6.60 -13.87
CA LYS A 179 10.37 -6.35 -12.52
C LYS A 179 9.31 -5.71 -11.60
N ASN A 180 9.37 -6.01 -10.29
CA ASN A 180 8.46 -5.54 -9.22
C ASN A 180 7.02 -6.10 -9.27
N GLN A 181 6.86 -7.36 -9.65
CA GLN A 181 5.57 -8.05 -9.63
C GLN A 181 5.34 -8.82 -8.33
N ILE A 182 4.08 -8.91 -7.90
CA ILE A 182 3.66 -9.64 -6.69
C ILE A 182 3.10 -10.99 -7.11
N TRP A 183 3.57 -12.04 -6.45
CA TRP A 183 3.22 -13.42 -6.72
C TRP A 183 2.68 -14.08 -5.46
N GLU A 184 1.73 -14.99 -5.65
CA GLU A 184 1.19 -15.78 -4.54
C GLU A 184 2.15 -16.92 -4.20
N VAL A 185 2.66 -16.89 -2.98
CA VAL A 185 3.46 -17.97 -2.42
C VAL A 185 2.57 -19.19 -2.24
N GLY A 186 3.00 -20.34 -2.74
CA GLY A 186 2.35 -21.61 -2.50
C GLY A 186 2.82 -22.25 -1.21
N LYS A 187 4.13 -22.47 -1.11
CA LYS A 187 4.79 -22.93 0.13
C LYS A 187 6.27 -22.61 0.12
N LEU A 188 6.86 -22.54 1.31
CA LEU A 188 8.32 -22.48 1.45
C LEU A 188 8.88 -23.91 1.45
N LEU A 189 9.88 -24.16 0.60
CA LEU A 189 10.52 -25.48 0.47
C LEU A 189 11.74 -25.59 1.38
N ASP A 190 12.51 -24.50 1.43
CA ASP A 190 13.79 -24.47 2.14
C ASP A 190 14.15 -23.04 2.56
N HIS A 191 15.18 -22.90 3.39
CA HIS A 191 15.71 -21.62 3.85
C HIS A 191 17.23 -21.65 4.01
N LYS A 192 17.86 -20.48 3.93
CA LYS A 192 19.27 -20.26 4.22
C LYS A 192 19.43 -18.99 5.03
N GLU A 193 20.26 -19.02 6.06
CA GLU A 193 20.62 -17.83 6.81
C GLU A 193 21.67 -17.01 6.04
N LEU A 194 21.45 -15.70 5.97
CA LEU A 194 22.39 -14.75 5.38
C LEU A 194 23.30 -14.18 6.47
N LYS A 195 24.49 -13.71 6.08
CA LYS A 195 25.44 -13.02 6.99
C LYS A 195 24.83 -11.82 7.74
N SER A 196 23.70 -11.29 7.28
CA SER A 196 22.97 -10.19 7.90
C SER A 196 22.05 -10.61 9.05
N GLY A 197 21.92 -11.91 9.33
CA GLY A 197 20.96 -12.53 10.25
C GLY A 197 19.54 -12.67 9.68
N LYS A 198 19.34 -12.33 8.40
CA LYS A 198 18.06 -12.50 7.68
C LYS A 198 18.03 -13.84 6.95
N PHE A 199 16.85 -14.32 6.64
CA PHE A 199 16.68 -15.53 5.82
C PHE A 199 16.52 -15.23 4.32
N LYS A 200 16.91 -16.22 3.53
CA LYS A 200 16.51 -16.39 2.14
C LYS A 200 15.71 -17.68 2.06
N TYR A 201 14.55 -17.66 1.43
CA TYR A 201 13.66 -18.82 1.32
C TYR A 201 13.58 -19.31 -0.11
N LEU A 202 13.55 -20.63 -0.29
CA LEU A 202 13.20 -21.25 -1.56
C LEU A 202 11.68 -21.34 -1.66
N VAL A 203 11.10 -20.49 -2.50
CA VAL A 203 9.66 -20.34 -2.61
C VAL A 203 9.14 -21.22 -3.74
N LYS A 204 8.19 -22.11 -3.43
CA LYS A 204 7.33 -22.72 -4.43
C LYS A 204 6.15 -21.80 -4.68
N TRP A 205 6.03 -21.28 -5.88
CA TRP A 205 4.94 -20.40 -6.30
C TRP A 205 3.67 -21.20 -6.58
N LYS A 206 2.49 -20.62 -6.37
CA LYS A 206 1.23 -21.27 -6.82
C LYS A 206 1.10 -21.31 -8.35
N SER A 207 1.83 -20.43 -9.04
CA SER A 207 1.60 -20.05 -10.43
C SER A 207 2.74 -20.41 -11.39
N TYR A 208 3.86 -20.87 -10.85
CA TYR A 208 5.09 -21.08 -11.57
C TYR A 208 5.77 -22.34 -11.04
N ASP A 209 6.13 -23.26 -11.93
CA ASP A 209 6.61 -24.58 -11.55
C ASP A 209 8.02 -24.53 -10.96
N GLU A 210 8.85 -23.58 -11.41
CA GLU A 210 10.21 -23.45 -10.93
C GLU A 210 10.25 -22.63 -9.63
N PRO A 211 10.74 -23.22 -8.53
CA PRO A 211 10.91 -22.46 -7.29
C PRO A 211 12.07 -21.47 -7.43
N SER A 212 11.98 -20.33 -6.74
CA SER A 212 13.05 -19.32 -6.73
C SER A 212 13.46 -18.94 -5.31
N TRP A 213 14.71 -18.52 -5.16
CA TRP A 213 15.22 -18.05 -3.88
C TRP A 213 14.90 -16.58 -3.66
N GLU A 214 14.00 -16.30 -2.73
CA GLU A 214 13.56 -14.96 -2.36
C GLU A 214 14.11 -14.54 -1.01
N ILE A 215 14.44 -13.26 -0.87
CA ILE A 215 14.83 -12.70 0.43
C ILE A 215 13.60 -12.57 1.33
N GLN A 216 13.78 -12.74 2.63
CA GLN A 216 12.72 -12.60 3.64
C GLN A 216 11.87 -11.33 3.49
N ASP A 217 12.49 -10.21 3.12
CA ASP A 217 11.79 -8.93 2.93
C ASP A 217 10.74 -8.98 1.81
N ASN A 218 10.88 -9.86 0.82
CA ASN A 218 9.90 -10.03 -0.26
C ASN A 218 8.62 -10.74 0.22
N LEU A 219 8.70 -11.50 1.31
CA LEU A 219 7.56 -12.22 1.89
C LEU A 219 6.77 -11.35 2.88
N ARG A 220 7.36 -10.25 3.36
CA ARG A 220 6.81 -9.39 4.42
C ARG A 220 6.46 -8.00 3.89
N LEU A 221 5.40 -7.93 3.10
CA LEU A 221 5.03 -6.71 2.37
C LEU A 221 4.50 -5.57 3.27
N VAL A 222 3.78 -5.90 4.34
CA VAL A 222 3.11 -4.90 5.20
C VAL A 222 3.92 -4.57 6.45
N ASN A 223 4.43 -5.58 7.14
CA ASN A 223 5.25 -5.44 8.35
C ASN A 223 6.50 -6.31 8.23
N LYS A 224 7.64 -5.69 7.90
CA LYS A 224 8.92 -6.38 7.70
C LYS A 224 9.46 -7.05 8.97
N GLY A 225 9.08 -6.54 10.14
CA GLY A 225 9.47 -7.10 11.44
C GLY A 225 8.72 -8.37 11.81
N LYS A 226 7.50 -8.58 11.28
CA LYS A 226 6.66 -9.74 11.62
C LYS A 226 6.75 -10.84 10.56
N GLN A 227 6.82 -12.10 10.98
CA GLN A 227 6.71 -13.24 10.07
C GLN A 227 5.40 -13.20 9.28
N SER A 228 5.48 -13.51 7.99
CA SER A 228 4.31 -13.80 7.17
C SER A 228 3.66 -15.12 7.60
N GLU A 229 2.38 -15.31 7.25
CA GLU A 229 1.65 -16.57 7.54
C GLU A 229 2.39 -17.79 6.98
N VAL A 230 2.88 -17.69 5.74
CA VAL A 230 3.66 -18.77 5.10
C VAL A 230 5.01 -19.05 5.77
N GLU A 231 5.62 -18.05 6.42
CA GLU A 231 6.81 -18.26 7.24
C GLU A 231 6.44 -18.98 8.54
N ALA A 232 5.36 -18.57 9.21
CA ALA A 232 4.89 -19.21 10.44
C ALA A 232 4.57 -20.68 10.20
N GLU A 233 3.76 -20.99 9.18
CA GLU A 233 3.40 -22.37 8.79
C GLU A 233 4.65 -23.22 8.50
N TYR A 234 5.62 -22.66 7.77
CA TYR A 234 6.87 -23.34 7.44
C TYR A 234 7.67 -23.70 8.70
N TRP A 235 7.80 -22.78 9.65
CA TRP A 235 8.55 -23.02 10.89
C TRP A 235 7.81 -23.92 11.87
N GLU A 236 6.49 -23.81 11.97
CA GLU A 236 5.65 -24.72 12.76
C GLU A 236 5.80 -26.17 12.26
N SER A 237 5.71 -26.39 10.94
CA SER A 237 5.83 -27.73 10.36
C SER A 237 7.20 -28.39 10.58
N ARG A 238 8.27 -27.60 10.76
CA ARG A 238 9.61 -28.11 11.08
C ARG A 238 9.86 -28.25 12.57
N GLY A 239 9.23 -27.43 13.40
CA GLY A 239 9.26 -27.60 14.86
C GLY A 239 8.61 -28.90 15.30
N SER A 240 7.52 -29.31 14.63
CA SER A 240 6.83 -30.59 14.90
C SER A 240 7.51 -31.83 14.32
N GLN A 241 8.61 -31.69 13.56
CA GLN A 241 9.42 -32.83 13.06
C GLN A 241 10.63 -33.13 13.97
N GLY A 242 10.69 -32.52 15.15
CA GLY A 242 11.79 -32.63 16.11
C GLY A 242 11.42 -33.19 17.48
N ASP A 243 10.29 -33.88 17.62
CA ASP A 243 9.90 -34.66 18.81
C ASP A 243 9.88 -36.17 18.51
#